data_AF-A0A9X1K4L0-F1
#
_entry.id   AF-A0A9X1K4L0-F1
#
_cell.length_a   1.000
_cell.length_b   1.000
_cell.length_c   1.000
_cell.angle_alpha   90.00
_cell.angle_beta   90.00
_cell.angle_gamma   90.00
#
_symmetry.space_group_name_H-M   'P 1'
#
loop_
_entity.id
_entity.type
_entity.pdbx_description
1 polymer ?
#
loop_
_entity_poly.entity_id
_entity_poly.type
_entity_poly.pdbx_seq_one_letter_code
_entity_poly.pdbx_strand_id
1 'polypeptide(L)'
;MPYDPKLAVRFAAFGVSGQAIANTLTQADVDDLLGRTEEALNSDDPLFRAITRFATQYPLVRQDPEQLADLGTLLRFGVDEANNAGIPEDDWARRKDING
;
A
#
# COMPACT_ATOMS: atom_id res chain seq x y z
N MET A 1 4.25 -17.42 -17.34
CA MET A 1 5.11 -16.91 -16.25
C MET A 1 4.75 -17.68 -14.98
N PRO A 2 5.72 -18.07 -14.14
CA PRO A 2 5.39 -18.59 -12.81
C PRO A 2 4.67 -17.50 -12.01
N TYR A 3 3.71 -17.91 -11.18
CA TYR A 3 2.99 -17.02 -10.27
C TYR A 3 3.97 -16.48 -9.21
N ASP A 4 4.04 -15.16 -9.08
CA ASP A 4 4.79 -14.47 -8.03
C ASP A 4 3.78 -13.90 -7.00
N PRO A 5 3.62 -14.54 -5.83
CA PRO A 5 2.69 -14.08 -4.79
C PRO A 5 2.97 -12.65 -4.32
N LYS A 6 4.25 -12.24 -4.25
CA LYS A 6 4.62 -10.89 -3.81
C LYS A 6 4.20 -9.86 -4.85
N LEU A 7 4.35 -10.16 -6.14
CA LEU A 7 3.86 -9.30 -7.21
C LEU A 7 2.33 -9.18 -7.20
N ALA A 8 1.60 -10.25 -6.90
CA ALA A 8 0.14 -10.21 -6.76
C ALA A 8 -0.30 -9.29 -5.60
N VAL A 9 0.35 -9.38 -4.44
CA VAL A 9 0.08 -8.48 -3.30
C VAL A 9 0.37 -7.02 -3.65
N ARG A 10 1.45 -6.74 -4.41
CA ARG A 10 1.76 -5.38 -4.87
C ARG A 10 0.64 -4.79 -5.71
N PHE A 11 0.15 -5.53 -6.72
CA PHE A 11 -0.95 -5.05 -7.55
C PHE A 11 -2.24 -4.84 -6.76
N ALA A 12 -2.54 -5.73 -5.80
CA ALA A 12 -3.68 -5.58 -4.90
C ALA A 12 -3.55 -4.31 -4.04
N ALA A 13 -2.39 -4.05 -3.45
CA ALA A 13 -2.13 -2.85 -2.64
C ALA A 13 -2.26 -1.56 -3.47
N PHE A 14 -1.79 -1.55 -4.73
CA PHE A 14 -2.03 -0.43 -5.64
C PHE A 14 -3.52 -0.21 -5.89
N GLY A 15 -4.29 -1.27 -6.16
CA GLY A 15 -5.74 -1.19 -6.32
C GLY A 15 -6.43 -0.57 -5.11
N VAL A 16 -6.13 -1.07 -3.92
CA VAL A 16 -6.67 -0.58 -2.65
C VAL A 16 -6.30 0.88 -2.41
N SER A 17 -5.07 1.30 -2.72
CA SER A 17 -4.68 2.71 -2.61
C SER A 17 -5.52 3.62 -3.52
N GLY A 18 -5.81 3.17 -4.75
CA GLY A 18 -6.65 3.91 -5.68
C GLY A 18 -8.11 3.99 -5.21
N GLN A 19 -8.66 2.89 -4.68
CA GLN A 19 -10.00 2.88 -4.12
C GLN A 19 -10.12 3.79 -2.89
N ALA A 20 -9.08 3.86 -2.04
CA ALA A 20 -9.04 4.77 -0.90
C ALA A 20 -9.08 6.23 -1.35
N ILE A 21 -8.21 6.60 -2.30
CA ILE A 21 -8.16 7.95 -2.89
C ILE A 21 -9.50 8.32 -3.56
N ALA A 22 -10.15 7.37 -4.21
CA ALA A 22 -11.45 7.57 -4.84
C ALA A 22 -12.64 7.52 -3.86
N ASN A 23 -12.40 7.30 -2.55
CA ASN A 23 -13.43 7.11 -1.53
C ASN A 23 -14.45 6.01 -1.88
N THR A 24 -13.98 4.92 -2.49
CA THR A 24 -14.78 3.75 -2.87
C THR A 24 -14.34 2.48 -2.14
N LEU A 25 -13.36 2.59 -1.24
CA LEU A 25 -12.78 1.47 -0.52
C LEU A 25 -13.70 0.93 0.58
N THR A 26 -13.90 -0.38 0.59
CA THR A 26 -14.69 -1.07 1.62
C THR A 26 -13.80 -1.80 2.63
N GLN A 27 -14.36 -2.16 3.79
CA GLN A 27 -13.66 -3.01 4.76
C GLN A 27 -13.26 -4.37 4.16
N ALA A 28 -14.11 -4.94 3.28
CA ALA A 28 -13.84 -6.23 2.66
C ALA A 28 -12.60 -6.18 1.75
N ASP A 29 -12.37 -5.07 1.05
CA ASP A 29 -11.16 -4.87 0.24
C ASP A 29 -9.88 -4.85 1.12
N VAL A 30 -9.98 -4.24 2.31
CA VAL A 30 -8.86 -4.17 3.27
C VAL A 30 -8.57 -5.55 3.86
N ASP A 31 -9.60 -6.28 4.25
CA ASP A 31 -9.46 -7.62 4.84
C ASP A 31 -8.90 -8.62 3.83
N ASP A 32 -9.36 -8.58 2.56
CA ASP A 32 -8.82 -9.40 1.47
C ASP A 32 -7.34 -9.07 1.19
N LEU A 33 -6.98 -7.78 1.15
CA LEU A 33 -5.58 -7.38 1.00
C LEU A 33 -4.72 -7.89 2.16
N LEU A 34 -5.19 -7.76 3.40
CA LEU A 34 -4.45 -8.20 4.58
C LEU A 34 -4.25 -9.72 4.57
N GLY A 35 -5.29 -10.49 4.28
CA GLY A 35 -5.18 -11.96 4.19
C GLY A 35 -4.17 -12.41 3.15
N ARG A 36 -4.19 -11.84 1.94
CA ARG A 36 -3.20 -12.13 0.90
C ARG A 36 -1.78 -11.74 1.31
N THR A 37 -1.65 -10.66 2.07
CA THR A 37 -0.36 -10.16 2.56
C THR A 37 0.24 -11.10 3.60
N GLU A 38 -0.57 -11.57 4.54
CA GLU A 38 -0.16 -12.54 5.57
C GLU A 38 0.23 -13.90 4.98
N GLU A 39 -0.43 -14.34 3.90
CA GLU A 39 -0.09 -15.57 3.20
C GLU A 39 1.21 -15.46 2.38
N ALA A 40 1.47 -14.31 1.77
CA ALA A 40 2.53 -14.16 0.78
C ALA A 40 3.83 -13.53 1.31
N LEU A 41 3.78 -12.76 2.40
CA LEU A 41 4.91 -11.95 2.87
C LEU A 41 5.27 -12.24 4.33
N ASN A 42 6.55 -12.10 4.65
CA ASN A 42 7.03 -12.12 6.04
C ASN A 42 6.76 -10.77 6.73
N SER A 43 6.63 -10.77 8.05
CA SER A 43 6.40 -9.56 8.85
C SER A 43 7.50 -8.51 8.76
N ASP A 44 8.71 -8.92 8.37
CA ASP A 44 9.85 -8.03 8.15
C ASP A 44 9.90 -7.40 6.76
N ASP A 45 9.02 -7.83 5.84
CA ASP A 45 8.93 -7.23 4.50
C ASP A 45 8.39 -5.79 4.62
N PRO A 46 9.05 -4.79 4.01
CA PRO A 46 8.55 -3.42 4.01
C PRO A 46 7.11 -3.30 3.48
N LEU A 47 6.73 -4.11 2.48
CA LEU A 47 5.38 -4.12 1.93
C LEU A 47 4.37 -4.66 2.95
N PHE A 48 4.72 -5.71 3.70
CA PHE A 48 3.88 -6.23 4.78
C PHE A 48 3.61 -5.15 5.82
N ARG A 49 4.66 -4.42 6.24
CA ARG A 49 4.54 -3.35 7.24
C ARG A 49 3.68 -2.18 6.74
N ALA A 50 3.83 -1.79 5.48
CA ALA A 50 3.01 -0.74 4.86
C ALA A 50 1.52 -1.12 4.84
N ILE A 51 1.20 -2.34 4.39
CA ILE A 51 -0.19 -2.83 4.31
C ILE A 51 -0.80 -2.98 5.71
N THR A 52 -0.06 -3.55 6.66
CA THR A 52 -0.54 -3.72 8.04
C THR A 52 -0.82 -2.38 8.72
N ARG A 53 0.07 -1.39 8.51
CA ARG A 53 -0.15 -0.03 9.00
C ARG A 53 -1.41 0.59 8.38
N PHE A 54 -1.58 0.44 7.06
CA PHE A 54 -2.78 0.92 6.37
C PHE A 54 -4.05 0.28 6.94
N ALA A 55 -4.09 -1.05 7.06
CA ALA A 55 -5.23 -1.79 7.59
C ALA A 55 -5.58 -1.40 9.03
N THR A 56 -4.56 -1.11 9.85
CA THR A 56 -4.76 -0.65 11.24
C THR A 56 -5.35 0.76 11.30
N GLN A 57 -4.98 1.65 10.39
CA GLN A 57 -5.45 3.04 10.38
C GLN A 57 -6.81 3.22 9.69
N TYR A 58 -7.13 2.38 8.70
CA TYR A 58 -8.36 2.51 7.91
C TYR A 58 -9.65 2.66 8.75
N PRO A 59 -9.92 1.84 9.79
CA PRO A 59 -11.15 1.97 10.58
C PRO A 59 -11.31 3.32 11.29
N LEU A 60 -10.19 4.01 11.55
CA LEU A 60 -10.16 5.30 12.24
C LEU A 60 -10.48 6.47 11.31
N VAL A 61 -10.13 6.35 10.03
CA VAL A 61 -10.21 7.44 9.04
C VAL A 61 -11.25 7.21 7.94
N ARG A 62 -11.83 6.00 7.82
CA ARG A 62 -12.76 5.65 6.72
C ARG A 62 -14.02 6.52 6.58
N GLN A 63 -14.36 7.31 7.60
CA GLN A 63 -15.49 8.25 7.56
C GLN A 63 -15.08 9.67 7.14
N ASP A 64 -13.79 9.93 7.01
CA ASP A 64 -13.21 11.19 6.58
C ASP A 64 -12.54 10.97 5.20
N PRO A 65 -13.18 11.42 4.10
CA PRO A 65 -12.66 11.20 2.75
C PRO A 65 -11.27 11.80 2.50
N GLU A 66 -10.93 12.92 3.13
CA GLU A 66 -9.63 13.57 2.96
C GLU A 66 -8.56 12.72 3.63
N GLN A 67 -8.78 12.33 4.89
CA GLN A 67 -7.84 11.45 5.60
C GLN A 67 -7.73 10.06 4.98
N LEU A 68 -8.81 9.54 4.40
CA LEU A 68 -8.78 8.27 3.66
C LEU A 68 -7.94 8.38 2.38
N ALA A 69 -8.05 9.49 1.66
CA ALA A 69 -7.23 9.73 0.47
C ALA A 69 -5.74 9.90 0.81
N ASP A 70 -5.43 10.60 1.91
CA ASP A 70 -4.07 10.71 2.43
C ASP A 70 -3.52 9.34 2.83
N LEU A 71 -4.31 8.52 3.52
CA LEU A 71 -3.93 7.17 3.90
C LEU A 71 -3.69 6.27 2.67
N GLY A 72 -4.53 6.38 1.64
CA GLY A 72 -4.32 5.71 0.35
C GLY A 72 -3.02 6.14 -0.34
N THR A 73 -2.73 7.43 -0.33
CA THR A 73 -1.48 7.99 -0.86
C THR A 73 -0.26 7.45 -0.11
N LEU A 74 -0.32 7.36 1.22
CA LEU A 74 0.74 6.75 2.03
C LEU A 74 0.95 5.27 1.72
N LEU A 75 -0.12 4.49 1.51
CA LEU A 75 -0.01 3.09 1.10
C LEU A 75 0.70 2.98 -0.25
N ARG A 76 0.31 3.81 -1.23
CA ARG A 76 0.95 3.85 -2.56
C ARG A 76 2.45 4.13 -2.45
N PHE A 77 2.84 5.12 -1.64
CA PHE A 77 4.25 5.41 -1.39
C PHE A 77 4.98 4.23 -0.75
N GLY A 78 4.37 3.54 0.23
CA GLY A 78 4.96 2.37 0.86
C GLY A 78 5.15 1.19 -0.11
N VAL A 79 4.22 0.99 -1.06
CA VAL A 79 4.36 -0.01 -2.13
C VAL A 79 5.52 0.36 -3.07
N ASP A 80 5.63 1.62 -3.45
CA ASP A 80 6.72 2.11 -4.30
C ASP A 80 8.09 2.01 -3.60
N GLU A 81 8.17 2.34 -2.31
CA GLU A 81 9.38 2.19 -1.51
C GLU A 81 9.79 0.72 -1.40
N ALA A 82 8.83 -0.18 -1.14
CA ALA A 82 9.09 -1.63 -1.11
C ALA A 82 9.49 -2.20 -2.48
N ASN A 83 9.15 -1.53 -3.59
CA ASN A 83 9.66 -1.85 -4.93
C ASN A 83 11.10 -1.38 -5.13
N ASN A 84 11.44 -0.25 -4.52
CA ASN A 84 12.71 0.45 -4.69
C ASN A 84 13.71 0.17 -3.57
N ALA A 85 13.43 -0.72 -2.62
CA ALA A 85 14.37 -1.17 -1.59
C ALA A 85 15.61 -1.82 -2.26
N GLY A 86 16.61 -0.99 -2.58
CA GLY A 86 17.77 -1.35 -3.41
C GLY A 86 18.18 -0.26 -4.43
N ILE A 87 17.34 0.75 -4.66
CA ILE A 87 17.69 1.97 -5.41
C ILE A 87 18.34 2.97 -4.42
N PRO A 88 19.49 3.57 -4.76
CA PRO A 88 20.12 4.60 -3.92
C PRO A 88 19.15 5.74 -3.57
N GLU A 89 19.20 6.20 -2.33
CA GLU A 89 18.28 7.19 -1.73
C GLU A 89 18.16 8.49 -2.56
N ASP A 90 19.24 8.89 -3.24
CA ASP A 90 19.32 10.06 -4.11
C ASP A 90 18.36 10.00 -5.31
N ASP A 91 18.11 8.82 -5.85
CA ASP A 91 17.20 8.61 -6.98
C ASP A 91 15.73 8.53 -6.53
N TRP A 92 15.49 8.16 -5.27
CA TRP A 92 14.16 8.15 -4.67
C TRP A 92 13.68 9.57 -4.31
N ALA A 93 14.55 10.40 -3.73
CA ALA A 93 14.24 11.79 -3.39
C ALA A 93 13.74 12.59 -4.62
N ARG A 94 14.37 12.42 -5.78
CA ARG A 94 13.93 13.08 -7.03
C ARG A 94 12.54 12.64 -7.52
N ARG A 95 12.12 11.41 -7.24
CA ARG A 95 10.79 10.91 -7.65
C ARG A 95 9.68 11.43 -6.75
N LYS A 96 9.99 11.66 -5.47
CA LYS A 96 9.06 12.24 -4.51
C LYS A 96 8.71 13.70 -4.86
N ASP A 97 9.68 14.47 -5.35
CA ASP A 97 9.49 15.88 -5.76
C ASP A 97 8.58 16.05 -7.00
N ILE A 98 8.45 15.04 -7.86
CA ILE A 98 7.61 15.12 -9.07
C ILE A 98 6.11 14.93 -8.75
N ASN A 99 5.80 14.32 -7.60
CA ASN A 99 4.43 14.06 -7.16
C ASN A 99 3.95 15.04 -6.06
N GLY A 100 4.68 16.15 -5.84
CA GLY A 100 4.35 17.22 -4.88
C GLY A 100 3.55 18.36 -5.49
#